data_AF-C7S719-F1
#
_entry.id   AF-C7S719-F1
#
_cell.length_a   1.000
_cell.length_b   1.000
_cell.length_c   1.000
_cell.angle_alpha   90.00
_cell.angle_beta   90.00
_cell.angle_gamma   90.00
#
_symmetry.space_group_name_H-M   'P 1'
#
loop_
_entity.id
_entity.type
_entity.pdbx_description
1 polymer ?
#
loop_
_entity_poly.entity_id
_entity_poly.type
_entity_poly.pdbx_seq_one_letter_code
_entity_poly.pdbx_strand_id
1 'polypeptide(L)' 'VIDIFPAESDDIGLRVELFDEEVERLSLFDPLTGQVISVIPRFTIYPKTHYVTPRERILQA' A
#
# COMPACT_ATOMS: atom_id res chain seq x y z
N VAL A 1 12.13 -2.82 1.32
CA VAL A 1 10.84 -3.05 2.00
C VAL A 1 10.04 -1.76 1.95
N ILE A 2 8.79 -1.83 1.50
CA ILE A 2 7.87 -0.70 1.40
C ILE A 2 6.61 -1.05 2.20
N ASP A 3 6.25 -0.20 3.15
CA ASP A 3 5.03 -0.35 3.94
C ASP A 3 3.97 0.63 3.42
N ILE A 4 2.78 0.10 3.15
CA ILE A 4 1.63 0.83 2.60
C ILE A 4 0.48 0.71 3.58
N PHE A 5 -0.10 1.84 3.96
CA PHE A 5 -1.30 1.92 4.78
C PHE A 5 -2.50 2.21 3.87
N PRO A 6 -3.34 1.21 3.56
CA PRO A 6 -4.47 1.36 2.65
C PRO A 6 -5.47 2.40 3.16
N ALA A 7 -6.16 3.06 2.24
CA ALA A 7 -7.16 4.06 2.60
C ALA A 7 -8.44 3.47 3.22
N GLU A 8 -8.69 2.20 2.96
CA GLU A 8 -9.88 1.46 3.39
C GLU A 8 -9.76 0.83 4.77
N SER A 9 -8.55 0.83 5.35
CA SER A 9 -8.26 0.10 6.59
C SER A 9 -7.17 0.78 7.40
N ASP A 10 -7.50 1.18 8.63
CA ASP A 10 -6.55 1.75 9.59
C ASP A 10 -5.81 0.66 10.39
N ASP A 11 -6.37 -0.56 10.44
CA ASP A 11 -5.91 -1.65 11.32
C ASP A 11 -4.95 -2.65 10.65
N ILE A 12 -4.80 -2.56 9.32
CA ILE A 12 -4.01 -3.52 8.52
C ILE A 12 -3.14 -2.75 7.53
N GLY A 13 -1.83 -2.92 7.65
CA GLY A 13 -0.83 -2.45 6.70
C GLY A 13 -0.44 -3.56 5.72
N LEU A 14 -0.03 -3.18 4.51
CA LEU A 14 0.58 -4.05 3.52
C LEU A 14 2.09 -3.79 3.49
N ARG A 15 2.89 -4.82 3.72
CA ARG A 15 4.34 -4.81 3.55
C ARG A 15 4.73 -5.50 2.25
N VAL A 16 5.44 -4.75 1.41
CA VAL A 16 5.99 -5.19 0.12
C VAL A 16 7.50 -5.36 0.26
N GLU A 17 7.96 -6.61 0.20
CA GLU A 17 9.37 -6.96 0.15
C GLU A 17 9.79 -7.05 -1.32
N LEU A 18 10.83 -6.30 -1.68
CA LEU A 18 11.34 -6.17 -3.03
C LEU A 18 12.73 -6.80 -3.09
N PHE A 19 13.00 -7.52 -4.18
CA PHE A 19 14.33 -7.97 -4.55
C PHE A 19 14.65 -7.43 -5.94
N ASP A 20 15.60 -6.50 -6.00
CA ASP A 20 15.90 -5.71 -7.21
C ASP A 20 14.66 -4.97 -7.72
N GLU A 21 14.20 -5.23 -8.95
CA GLU A 21 13.00 -4.65 -9.55
C GLU A 21 11.74 -5.53 -9.41
N GLU A 22 11.82 -6.64 -8.66
CA GLU A 22 10.74 -7.60 -8.51
C GLU A 22 10.12 -7.61 -7.09
N VAL A 23 8.82 -7.88 -7.03
CA VAL A 23 8.11 -8.12 -5.77
C VAL A 23 8.37 -9.55 -5.33
N GLU A 24 9.13 -9.70 -4.25
CA GLU A 24 9.47 -11.01 -3.67
C GLU A 24 8.34 -11.53 -2.78
N ARG A 25 7.76 -10.66 -1.94
CA ARG A 25 6.74 -11.08 -0.96
C ARG A 25 5.82 -9.95 -0.55
N LEU A 26 4.54 -10.30 -0.36
CA LEU A 26 3.52 -9.43 0.20
C LEU A 26 3.03 -10.00 1.52
N SER A 27 2.98 -9.17 2.56
CA SER A 27 2.46 -9.56 3.86
C SER A 27 1.55 -8.50 4.44
N LEU A 28 0.46 -8.93 5.07
CA LEU A 28 -0.38 -8.07 5.89
C LEU A 28 0.19 -8.05 7.29
N PHE A 29 0.27 -6.87 7.90
CA PHE A 29 0.79 -6.69 9.23
C PHE A 29 -0.02 -5.66 10.01
N ASP A 30 0.04 -5.75 11.33
CA ASP A 30 -0.56 -4.76 12.24
C ASP A 30 0.32 -3.49 12.26
N PRO A 31 -0.19 -2.32 11.85
CA PRO A 31 0.54 -1.05 11.84
C PRO A 31 1.11 -0.61 13.19
N LEU A 32 0.42 -0.96 14.28
CA LEU A 32 0.74 -0.51 15.63
C LEU A 32 1.79 -1.43 16.28
N THR A 33 1.63 -2.74 16.12
CA THR A 33 2.51 -3.73 16.78
C THR A 33 3.62 -4.26 15.88
N GLY A 34 3.49 -4.12 14.55
CA GLY A 34 4.43 -4.65 13.56
C GLY A 34 4.32 -6.16 13.33
N GLN A 35 3.37 -6.85 13.97
CA GLN A 35 3.20 -8.29 13.80
C GLN A 35 2.67 -8.62 12.41
N VAL A 36 3.30 -9.60 11.75
CA VAL A 36 2.82 -10.14 10.49
C VAL A 36 1.59 -11.01 10.75
N ILE A 37 0.47 -10.63 10.14
CA ILE A 37 -0.82 -11.32 10.24
C ILE A 37 -0.88 -12.46 9.22
N SER A 38 -0.52 -12.19 7.96
CA SER A 38 -0.57 -13.20 6.90
C SER A 38 0.31 -12.85 5.70
N VAL A 39 0.63 -13.84 4.88
CA VAL A 39 1.30 -13.69 3.58
C VAL A 39 0.27 -13.93 2.49
N ILE A 40 0.19 -13.02 1.51
CA ILE A 40 -0.83 -13.03 0.47
C ILE A 40 -0.19 -12.96 -0.93
N PRO A 41 -0.81 -13.55 -1.96
CA PRO A 41 -0.27 -13.50 -3.32
C PRO A 41 -0.59 -12.20 -4.06
N ARG A 42 -1.62 -11.45 -3.61
CA ARG A 42 -2.10 -10.24 -4.27
C ARG A 42 -2.83 -9.34 -3.27
N PHE A 43 -2.66 -8.04 -3.45
CA PHE A 43 -3.45 -6.99 -2.78
C PHE A 43 -3.89 -5.93 -3.79
N THR A 44 -5.00 -5.24 -3.57
CA THR A 44 -5.47 -4.16 -4.44
C THR A 44 -5.49 -2.87 -3.64
N ILE A 45 -4.83 -1.83 -4.14
CA ILE A 45 -4.70 -0.54 -3.45
C ILE A 45 -5.56 0.48 -4.18
N TYR A 46 -6.50 1.07 -3.45
CA TYR A 46 -7.31 2.18 -3.96
C TYR A 46 -6.75 3.53 -3.49
N PRO A 47 -6.99 4.62 -4.26
CA PRO A 47 -6.61 5.97 -3.85
C PRO A 47 -7.25 6.38 -2.52
N LYS A 48 -6.55 7.22 -1.75
CA LYS A 48 -7.04 7.73 -0.46
C LYS A 48 -8.26 8.64 -0.57
N THR A 49 -8.48 9.27 -1.73
CA THR A 49 -9.58 10.21 -1.92
C THR A 49 -10.46 9.78 -3.08
N HIS A 50 -11.76 10.03 -2.95
CA HIS A 50 -12.74 9.85 -4.04
C HIS A 50 -12.56 10.90 -5.14
N TYR A 51 -11.94 12.03 -4.81
CA TYR A 51 -11.61 13.10 -5.73
C TYR A 51 -10.10 13.18 -5.86
N VAL A 52 -9.57 12.55 -6.91
CA VAL A 52 -8.17 12.67 -7.30
C VAL A 52 -8.13 13.67 -8.45
N THR A 53 -7.50 14.82 -8.22
CA THR A 53 -7.10 15.71 -9.32
C THR A 53 -5.68 15.33 -9.70
N PRO A 54 -5.44 14.76 -10.89
CA PRO A 54 -4.09 14.43 -11.33
C PRO A 54 -3.23 15.69 -11.36
N ARG A 55 -1.96 15.58 -10.95
CA ARG A 55 -1.02 16.71 -10.95
C ARG A 55 -0.91 17.38 -12.33
N GLU A 56 -1.03 16.60 -13.41
CA GLU A 56 -1.08 17.12 -14.79
C GLU A 56 -2.21 18.14 -15.00
N ARG A 57 -3.38 17.95 -14.39
CA ARG A 57 -4.50 18.90 -14.48
C ARG A 57 -4.24 20.21 -13.74
N ILE A 58 -3.42 20.19 -12.69
CA ILE A 58 -3.06 21.40 -11.92
C ILE A 58 -2.01 22.22 -12.68
N LEU A 59 -1.08 21.56 -13.38
CA LEU A 59 0.02 22.21 -14.10
C LEU A 59 -0.39 22.83 -15.44
N GLN A 60 -1.57 22.49 -15.97
CA GLN A 60 -2.12 23.09 -17.20
C GLN A 60 -3.03 24.31 -16.93
N ALA A 61 -3.22 24.70 -15.66
CA ALA A 61 -4.06 25.82 -15.25
C ALA A 61 -3.25 27.12 -15.07
#